data_AF-A0A535EI80-F1
#
_entry.id   AF-A0A535EI80-F1
#
_cell.length_a   1.000
_cell.length_b   1.000
_cell.length_c   1.000
_cell.angle_alpha   90.00
_cell.angle_beta   90.00
_cell.angle_gamma   90.00
#
_symmetry.space_group_name_H-M   'P 1'
#
loop_
_entity.id
_entity.type
_entity.pdbx_description
1 polymer ?
#
loop_
_entity_poly.entity_id
_entity_poly.type
_entity_poly.pdbx_seq_one_letter_code
_entity_poly.pdbx_strand_id
1 'polypeptide(L)'
;MPVEKVSLSLEADVVAEARAEAGGNLSAYVNDALEARLRNRHLRRVLDEFRHEFPPLDREAAEQVRREFDGAMEKAAAGAAATEEVLVRGTELLNEHPLVEEAVIARGPTRLPVGYVVLADERKPVAEVFAALGEYLTERLSAGWKVQLVILGRDPRGRSDLAGVVPL
;
A
#
# COMPACT_ATOMS: atom_id res chain seq x y z
N MET A 1 22.32 12.09 13.10
CA MET A 1 22.41 11.72 14.53
C MET A 1 23.83 11.28 14.84
N PRO A 2 24.40 11.63 16.01
CA PRO A 2 25.65 11.02 16.46
C PRO A 2 25.44 9.51 16.59
N VAL A 3 26.41 8.72 16.11
CA VAL A 3 26.38 7.26 16.15
C VAL A 3 27.51 6.79 17.05
N GLU A 4 27.17 6.05 18.10
CA GLU A 4 28.13 5.41 18.99
C GLU A 4 28.30 3.94 18.57
N LYS A 5 29.54 3.51 18.35
CA LYS A 5 29.83 2.11 18.01
C LYS A 5 30.05 1.31 19.27
N VAL A 6 29.18 0.33 19.50
CA VAL A 6 29.28 -0.60 20.63
C VAL A 6 29.68 -1.97 20.11
N SER A 7 30.68 -2.60 20.74
CA SER A 7 31.04 -3.99 20.48
C SER A 7 30.34 -4.90 21.47
N LEU A 8 29.68 -5.95 20.97
CA LEU A 8 28.85 -6.87 21.76
C LEU A 8 29.30 -8.31 21.48
N SER A 9 29.26 -9.17 22.49
CA SER A 9 29.37 -10.62 22.29
C SER A 9 27.98 -11.24 22.34
N LEU A 10 27.62 -11.98 21.30
CA LEU A 10 26.32 -12.65 21.15
C LEU A 10 26.55 -14.14 20.91
N GLU A 11 25.56 -14.95 21.28
CA GLU A 11 25.60 -16.39 21.02
C GLU A 11 25.58 -16.67 19.52
N ALA A 12 26.35 -17.68 19.09
CA ALA A 12 26.62 -17.91 17.68
C ALA A 12 25.37 -18.35 16.88
N ASP A 13 24.47 -19.08 17.53
CA ASP A 13 23.15 -19.48 17.03
C ASP A 13 22.22 -18.27 16.87
N VAL A 14 22.15 -17.38 17.85
CA VAL A 14 21.37 -16.12 17.77
C VAL A 14 21.86 -15.25 16.62
N VAL A 15 23.17 -15.15 16.40
CA VAL A 15 23.75 -14.42 15.27
C VAL A 15 23.40 -15.08 13.94
N ALA A 16 23.40 -16.42 13.88
CA ALA A 16 23.05 -17.15 12.67
C ALA A 16 21.56 -16.95 12.29
N GLU A 17 20.66 -17.04 13.27
CA GLU A 17 19.22 -16.80 13.08
C GLU A 17 18.95 -15.35 12.65
N ALA A 18 19.51 -14.37 13.36
CA ALA A 18 19.35 -12.96 13.01
C ALA A 18 19.92 -12.64 11.61
N ARG A 19 20.99 -13.30 11.17
CA ARG A 19 21.51 -13.15 9.80
C ARG A 19 20.57 -13.72 8.75
N ALA A 20 19.92 -14.85 9.03
CA ALA A 20 18.94 -15.46 8.15
C ALA A 20 17.73 -14.54 7.97
N GLU A 21 17.23 -13.93 9.06
CA GLU A 21 16.13 -12.97 9.00
C GLU A 21 16.52 -11.62 8.35
N ALA A 22 17.73 -11.12 8.62
CA ALA A 22 18.16 -9.80 8.16
C ALA A 22 18.48 -9.71 6.66
N GLY A 23 18.57 -10.84 5.95
CA GLY A 23 18.83 -10.87 4.49
C GLY A 23 20.14 -10.19 4.06
N GLY A 24 21.08 -9.94 4.98
CA GLY A 24 22.41 -9.39 4.68
C GLY A 24 22.84 -8.20 5.54
N ASN A 25 21.93 -7.43 6.15
CA ASN A 25 22.31 -6.28 7.00
C ASN A 25 21.97 -6.50 8.48
N LEU A 26 22.81 -7.27 9.15
CA LEU A 26 22.65 -7.59 10.57
C LEU A 26 22.66 -6.35 11.48
N SER A 27 23.50 -5.35 11.16
CA SER A 27 23.58 -4.13 11.98
C SER A 27 22.30 -3.30 11.93
N ALA A 28 21.69 -3.16 10.75
CA ALA A 28 20.39 -2.49 10.61
C ALA A 28 19.30 -3.26 11.36
N TYR A 29 19.23 -4.57 11.19
CA TYR A 29 18.27 -5.43 11.88
C TYR A 29 18.38 -5.30 13.41
N VAL A 30 19.60 -5.33 13.96
CA VAL A 30 19.83 -5.19 15.40
C VAL A 30 19.42 -3.81 15.90
N ASN A 31 19.71 -2.74 15.14
CA ASN A 31 19.29 -1.40 15.50
C ASN A 31 17.76 -1.27 15.50
N ASP A 32 17.08 -1.78 14.48
CA ASP A 32 15.62 -1.77 14.38
C ASP A 32 14.97 -2.53 15.55
N ALA A 33 15.53 -3.68 15.91
CA ALA A 33 15.07 -4.47 17.05
C ALA A 33 15.26 -3.72 18.38
N LEU A 34 16.41 -3.07 18.58
CA LEU A 34 16.70 -2.26 19.77
C LEU A 34 15.75 -1.06 19.86
N GLU A 35 15.54 -0.34 18.77
CA GLU A 35 14.60 0.78 18.70
C GLU A 35 13.17 0.34 19.00
N ALA A 36 12.73 -0.76 18.38
CA ALA A 36 11.41 -1.33 18.64
C ALA A 36 11.24 -1.74 20.11
N ARG A 37 12.29 -2.30 20.74
CA ARG A 37 12.29 -2.69 22.15
C ARG A 37 12.21 -1.46 23.06
N LEU A 38 13.00 -0.42 22.79
CA LEU A 38 13.00 0.82 23.56
C LEU A 38 11.67 1.55 23.44
N ARG A 39 11.13 1.66 22.23
CA ARG A 39 9.81 2.24 21.96
C ARG A 39 8.71 1.49 22.72
N ASN A 40 8.69 0.16 22.66
CA ASN A 40 7.74 -0.64 23.43
C ASN A 40 7.88 -0.42 24.94
N ARG A 41 9.10 -0.34 25.46
CA ARG A 41 9.32 -0.06 26.89
C ARG A 41 8.88 1.35 27.27
N HIS A 42 9.04 2.32 26.39
CA HIS A 42 8.55 3.69 26.61
C HIS A 42 7.02 3.72 26.61
N LEU A 43 6.37 3.12 25.60
CA LEU A 43 4.91 3.00 25.54
C LEU A 43 4.34 2.32 26.78
N ARG A 44 4.95 1.22 27.25
CA ARG A 44 4.53 0.56 28.50
C ARG A 44 4.60 1.49 29.71
N ARG A 45 5.70 2.23 29.88
CA ARG A 45 5.84 3.21 30.97
C ARG A 45 4.78 4.28 30.90
N VAL A 46 4.53 4.83 29.71
CA VAL A 46 3.47 5.82 29.49
C VAL A 46 2.10 5.23 29.85
N LEU A 47 1.79 4.02 29.40
CA LEU A 47 0.54 3.33 29.77
C LEU A 47 0.43 3.07 31.27
N ASP A 48 1.53 2.71 31.94
CA ASP A 48 1.57 2.51 33.38
C ASP A 48 1.35 3.83 34.15
N GLU A 49 1.91 4.94 33.67
CA GLU A 49 1.67 6.29 34.21
C GLU A 49 0.18 6.67 34.09
N PHE A 50 -0.42 6.45 32.92
CA PHE A 50 -1.84 6.74 32.67
C PHE A 50 -2.81 5.76 33.34
N ARG A 51 -2.34 4.58 33.76
CA ARG A 51 -3.19 3.57 34.41
C ARG A 51 -3.82 4.07 35.71
N HIS A 52 -3.19 5.02 36.38
CA HIS A 52 -3.74 5.65 37.58
C HIS A 52 -4.83 6.67 37.27
N GLU A 53 -4.78 7.31 36.10
CA GLU A 53 -5.76 8.31 35.65
C GLU A 53 -6.98 7.66 34.99
N PHE A 54 -6.79 6.52 34.34
CA PHE A 54 -7.83 5.77 33.65
C PHE A 54 -7.98 4.39 34.28
N PRO A 55 -8.91 4.20 35.24
CA PRO A 55 -9.17 2.88 35.79
C PRO A 55 -9.64 1.92 34.68
N PRO A 56 -9.45 0.60 34.87
CA PRO A 56 -9.95 -0.39 33.92
C PRO A 56 -11.44 -0.14 33.66
N LEU A 57 -11.84 -0.22 32.39
CA LEU A 57 -13.26 -0.23 32.04
C LEU A 57 -13.95 -1.35 32.82
N ASP A 58 -15.17 -1.09 33.29
CA ASP A 58 -16.01 -2.17 33.76
C ASP A 58 -16.25 -3.17 32.61
N ARG A 59 -16.64 -4.39 32.99
CA ARG A 59 -16.74 -5.50 32.04
C ARG A 59 -17.75 -5.21 30.92
N GLU A 60 -18.83 -4.51 31.23
CA GLU A 60 -19.89 -4.21 30.27
C GLU A 60 -19.42 -3.18 29.24
N ALA A 61 -18.73 -2.12 29.69
CA ALA A 61 -18.10 -1.13 28.83
C ALA A 61 -16.98 -1.75 27.98
N ALA A 62 -16.16 -2.63 28.54
CA ALA A 62 -15.10 -3.32 27.80
C ALA A 62 -15.66 -4.24 26.70
N GLU A 63 -16.72 -5.00 26.99
CA GLU A 63 -17.40 -5.85 26.01
C GLU A 63 -18.08 -5.00 24.91
N GLN A 64 -18.65 -3.85 25.26
CA GLN A 64 -19.22 -2.91 24.30
C GLN A 64 -18.18 -2.33 23.34
N VAL A 65 -17.07 -1.80 23.86
CA VAL A 65 -15.97 -1.25 23.05
C VAL A 65 -15.40 -2.31 22.12
N ARG A 66 -15.29 -3.55 22.59
CA ARG A 66 -14.80 -4.66 21.77
C ARG A 66 -15.73 -4.96 20.60
N ARG A 67 -17.04 -5.03 20.84
CA ARG A 67 -18.03 -5.23 19.76
C ARG A 67 -18.00 -4.10 18.73
N GLU A 68 -17.86 -2.86 19.18
CA GLU A 68 -17.76 -1.70 18.28
C GLU A 68 -16.49 -1.74 17.44
N PHE A 69 -15.36 -2.09 18.06
CA PHE A 69 -14.09 -2.23 17.37
C PHE A 69 -14.13 -3.37 16.34
N ASP A 70 -14.60 -4.55 16.74
CA ASP A 70 -14.70 -5.72 15.86
C ASP A 70 -15.63 -5.41 14.67
N GLY A 71 -16.79 -4.77 14.91
CA GLY A 71 -17.69 -4.34 13.84
C GLY A 71 -17.08 -3.26 12.93
N ALA A 72 -16.24 -2.37 13.45
CA ALA A 72 -15.50 -1.41 12.63
C ALA A 72 -14.42 -2.11 11.78
N MET A 73 -13.74 -3.10 12.33
CA MET A 73 -12.74 -3.91 11.63
C MET A 73 -13.37 -4.76 10.52
N GLU A 74 -14.54 -5.36 10.76
CA GLU A 74 -15.30 -6.09 9.75
C GLU A 74 -15.75 -5.17 8.60
N LYS A 75 -16.26 -3.98 8.91
CA LYS A 75 -16.60 -2.98 7.88
C LYS A 75 -15.38 -2.54 7.09
N ALA A 76 -14.23 -2.34 7.73
CA ALA A 76 -12.99 -1.98 7.07
C ALA A 76 -12.50 -3.10 6.15
N ALA A 77 -12.58 -4.36 6.59
CA ALA A 77 -12.22 -5.53 5.80
C ALA A 77 -13.16 -5.72 4.60
N ALA A 78 -14.47 -5.58 4.80
CA ALA A 78 -15.47 -5.65 3.73
C ALA A 78 -15.25 -4.53 2.69
N GLY A 79 -14.97 -3.30 3.14
CA GLY A 79 -14.61 -2.19 2.27
C GLY A 79 -13.33 -2.44 1.48
N ALA A 80 -12.31 -3.06 2.09
CA ALA A 80 -11.08 -3.45 1.41
C ALA A 80 -11.32 -4.54 0.35
N ALA A 81 -12.14 -5.55 0.63
CA ALA A 81 -12.48 -6.60 -0.31
C ALA A 81 -13.30 -6.08 -1.49
N ALA A 82 -14.32 -5.24 -1.24
CA ALA A 82 -15.10 -4.60 -2.30
C ALA A 82 -14.22 -3.69 -3.18
N THR A 83 -13.25 -3.00 -2.58
CA THR A 83 -12.28 -2.19 -3.35
C THR A 83 -11.40 -3.07 -4.23
N GLU A 84 -10.98 -4.23 -3.74
CA GLU A 84 -10.13 -5.19 -4.48
C GLU A 84 -10.88 -5.83 -5.66
N GLU A 85 -12.13 -6.23 -5.46
CA GLU A 85 -12.99 -6.75 -6.54
C GLU A 85 -13.18 -5.72 -7.67
N VAL A 86 -13.41 -4.45 -7.30
CA VAL A 86 -13.56 -3.36 -8.28
C VAL A 86 -12.25 -3.07 -9.02
N LEU A 87 -11.09 -3.18 -8.34
CA LEU A 87 -9.78 -3.05 -8.97
C LEU A 87 -9.55 -4.17 -10.00
N VAL A 88 -9.78 -5.43 -9.63
CA VAL A 88 -9.61 -6.59 -10.51
C VAL A 88 -10.50 -6.46 -11.74
N ARG A 89 -11.80 -6.20 -11.56
CA ARG A 89 -12.75 -6.05 -12.66
C ARG A 89 -12.39 -4.87 -13.58
N GLY A 90 -11.91 -3.77 -13.01
CA GLY A 90 -11.45 -2.62 -13.79
C GLY A 90 -10.22 -2.93 -14.63
N THR A 91 -9.29 -3.72 -14.09
CA THR A 91 -8.11 -4.20 -14.82
C THR A 91 -8.49 -5.15 -15.95
N GLU A 92 -9.40 -6.09 -15.73
CA GLU A 92 -9.89 -7.02 -16.76
C GLU A 92 -10.54 -6.27 -17.94
N LEU A 93 -11.48 -5.36 -17.66
CA LEU A 93 -12.16 -4.58 -18.70
C LEU A 93 -11.20 -3.74 -19.54
N LEU A 94 -10.13 -3.22 -18.93
CA LEU A 94 -9.10 -2.47 -19.65
C LEU A 94 -8.25 -3.40 -20.53
N ASN A 95 -7.85 -4.56 -20.01
CA ASN A 95 -7.07 -5.55 -20.76
C ASN A 95 -7.83 -6.19 -21.93
N GLU A 96 -9.17 -6.25 -21.86
CA GLU A 96 -10.01 -6.72 -22.98
C GLU A 96 -10.10 -5.71 -24.13
N HIS A 97 -9.70 -4.45 -23.92
CA HIS A 97 -9.82 -3.42 -24.95
C HIS A 97 -8.75 -3.59 -26.05
N PRO A 98 -9.11 -3.61 -27.35
CA PRO A 98 -8.17 -3.94 -28.44
C PRO A 98 -6.93 -3.04 -28.59
N LEU A 99 -6.97 -1.84 -28.00
CA LEU A 99 -5.89 -0.85 -28.04
C LEU A 99 -5.00 -0.87 -26.79
N VAL A 100 -5.34 -1.67 -25.79
CA VAL A 100 -4.61 -1.81 -24.52
C VAL A 100 -3.78 -3.07 -24.58
N GLU A 101 -2.45 -2.94 -24.49
CA GLU A 101 -1.55 -4.09 -24.40
C GLU A 101 -1.55 -4.67 -22.99
N GLU A 102 -1.56 -3.78 -21.98
CA GLU A 102 -1.56 -4.16 -20.57
C GLU A 102 -2.12 -3.01 -19.72
N ALA A 103 -3.03 -3.33 -18.81
CA ALA A 103 -3.53 -2.44 -17.79
C ALA A 103 -3.21 -2.99 -16.41
N VAL A 104 -2.76 -2.11 -15.52
CA VAL A 104 -2.48 -2.42 -14.11
C VAL A 104 -3.15 -1.36 -13.26
N ILE A 105 -4.09 -1.73 -12.39
CA ILE A 105 -4.66 -0.79 -11.42
C ILE A 105 -4.17 -1.18 -10.03
N ALA A 106 -3.37 -0.31 -9.41
CA ALA A 106 -2.77 -0.53 -8.10
C ALA A 106 -3.36 0.43 -7.05
N ARG A 107 -3.25 0.11 -5.77
CA ARG A 107 -3.54 1.07 -4.70
C ARG A 107 -2.39 2.07 -4.60
N GLY A 108 -2.68 3.35 -4.84
CA GLY A 108 -1.75 4.44 -4.60
C GLY A 108 -1.48 4.66 -3.10
N PRO A 109 -0.45 5.46 -2.76
CA PRO A 109 -0.02 5.71 -1.37
C PRO A 109 -1.09 6.38 -0.49
N THR A 110 -2.13 6.96 -1.11
CA THR A 110 -3.28 7.59 -0.43
C THR A 110 -4.53 6.72 -0.40
N ARG A 111 -4.43 5.41 -0.63
CA ARG A 111 -5.54 4.44 -0.76
C ARG A 111 -6.48 4.68 -1.95
N LEU A 112 -6.14 5.61 -2.84
CA LEU A 112 -6.86 5.81 -4.10
C LEU A 112 -6.31 4.85 -5.16
N PRO A 113 -7.16 4.17 -5.94
CA PRO A 113 -6.75 3.41 -7.12
C PRO A 113 -5.96 4.30 -8.07
N VAL A 114 -4.81 3.83 -8.54
CA VAL A 114 -4.02 4.41 -9.64
C VAL A 114 -3.96 3.36 -10.74
N GLY A 115 -4.61 3.64 -11.87
CA GLY A 115 -4.49 2.85 -13.08
C GLY A 115 -3.24 3.21 -13.87
N TYR A 116 -2.70 2.24 -14.60
CA TYR A 116 -1.71 2.36 -15.66
C TYR A 116 -2.28 1.63 -16.87
N VAL A 117 -2.18 2.21 -18.07
CA VAL A 117 -2.70 1.62 -19.31
C VAL A 117 -1.65 1.76 -20.40
N VAL A 118 -1.02 0.66 -20.79
CA VAL A 118 -0.04 0.59 -21.87
C VAL A 118 -0.79 0.49 -23.20
N LEU A 119 -0.58 1.46 -24.10
CA LEU A 119 -1.20 1.52 -25.42
C LEU A 119 -0.21 1.07 -26.51
N ALA A 120 -0.69 0.38 -27.54
CA ALA A 120 0.14 -0.26 -28.57
C ALA A 120 0.69 0.69 -29.67
N ASP A 121 0.15 1.91 -29.81
CA ASP A 121 0.51 2.84 -30.91
C ASP A 121 0.51 4.30 -30.42
N GLU A 122 1.34 5.17 -30.98
CA GLU A 122 1.56 6.54 -30.49
C GLU A 122 0.67 7.59 -31.17
N ARG A 123 0.00 7.27 -32.29
CA ARG A 123 -0.51 8.35 -33.17
C ARG A 123 -1.93 8.82 -32.91
N LYS A 124 -2.83 7.97 -32.39
CA LYS A 124 -4.25 8.29 -32.11
C LYS A 124 -4.99 7.53 -30.97
N PRO A 125 -4.45 6.53 -30.25
CA PRO A 125 -5.29 5.62 -29.47
C PRO A 125 -5.84 6.18 -28.16
N VAL A 126 -5.23 7.23 -27.59
CA VAL A 126 -5.68 7.79 -26.30
C VAL A 126 -7.13 8.28 -26.40
N ALA A 127 -7.44 9.12 -27.40
CA ALA A 127 -8.78 9.68 -27.56
C ALA A 127 -9.84 8.61 -27.88
N GLU A 128 -9.47 7.55 -28.61
CA GLU A 128 -10.36 6.44 -28.94
C GLU A 128 -10.65 5.54 -27.73
N VAL A 129 -9.62 5.23 -26.93
CA VAL A 129 -9.78 4.52 -25.65
C VAL A 129 -10.64 5.32 -24.68
N PHE A 130 -10.46 6.65 -24.62
CA PHE A 130 -11.32 7.52 -23.81
C PHE A 130 -12.76 7.57 -24.31
N ALA A 131 -12.98 7.63 -25.63
CA ALA A 131 -14.34 7.63 -26.18
C ALA A 131 -15.06 6.31 -25.90
N ALA A 132 -14.34 5.17 -25.99
CA ALA A 132 -14.90 3.85 -25.73
C ALA A 132 -15.14 3.56 -24.23
N LEU A 133 -14.26 4.05 -23.36
CA LEU A 133 -14.34 3.85 -21.91
C LEU A 133 -14.98 5.02 -21.16
N GLY A 134 -15.48 6.03 -21.87
CA GLY A 134 -15.88 7.31 -21.32
C GLY A 134 -16.90 7.19 -20.19
N GLU A 135 -17.94 6.37 -20.36
CA GLU A 135 -18.96 6.17 -19.32
C GLU A 135 -18.38 5.48 -18.08
N TYR A 136 -17.59 4.43 -18.27
CA TYR A 136 -16.93 3.71 -17.17
C TYR A 136 -15.98 4.62 -16.39
N LEU A 137 -15.10 5.34 -17.09
CA LEU A 137 -14.16 6.26 -16.45
C LEU A 137 -14.89 7.42 -15.76
N THR A 138 -15.97 7.95 -16.36
CA THR A 138 -16.80 9.01 -15.76
C THR A 138 -17.47 8.56 -14.47
N GLU A 139 -18.02 7.34 -14.44
CA GLU A 139 -18.60 6.75 -13.23
C GLU A 139 -17.55 6.60 -12.12
N ARG A 140 -16.33 6.15 -12.47
CA ARG A 140 -15.24 5.95 -11.51
C ARG A 140 -14.65 7.26 -11.00
N LEU A 141 -14.46 8.26 -11.86
CA LEU A 141 -14.04 9.61 -11.45
C LEU A 141 -15.07 10.23 -10.49
N SER A 142 -16.36 10.06 -10.78
CA SER A 142 -17.46 10.51 -9.91
C SER A 142 -17.49 9.78 -8.56
N ALA A 143 -17.00 8.53 -8.51
CA ALA A 143 -16.76 7.76 -7.30
C ALA A 143 -15.44 8.13 -6.57
N GLY A 144 -14.71 9.16 -7.03
CA GLY A 144 -13.51 9.69 -6.39
C GLY A 144 -12.21 9.00 -6.78
N TRP A 145 -12.18 8.21 -7.86
CA TRP A 145 -10.97 7.57 -8.34
C TRP A 145 -10.00 8.61 -8.93
N LYS A 146 -8.70 8.39 -8.75
CA LYS A 146 -7.65 9.16 -9.44
C LYS A 146 -7.07 8.30 -10.55
N VAL A 147 -7.61 8.46 -11.75
CA VAL A 147 -7.12 7.71 -12.91
C VAL A 147 -5.91 8.45 -13.50
N GLN A 148 -4.80 7.75 -13.66
CA GLN A 148 -3.65 8.25 -14.40
C GLN A 148 -3.53 7.41 -15.66
N LEU A 149 -3.42 8.05 -16.82
CA LEU A 149 -3.10 7.34 -18.05
C LEU A 149 -1.59 7.43 -18.27
N VAL A 150 -0.93 6.28 -18.38
CA VAL A 150 0.52 6.21 -18.63
C VAL A 150 0.78 5.63 -20.00
N ILE A 151 1.05 6.50 -20.96
CA ILE A 151 1.34 6.09 -22.33
C ILE A 151 2.82 5.71 -22.38
N LEU A 152 3.13 4.44 -22.64
CA LEU A 152 4.49 4.00 -22.94
C LEU A 152 4.69 4.04 -24.46
N GLY A 153 5.52 4.95 -24.93
CA GLY A 153 6.00 4.93 -26.30
C GLY A 153 7.14 3.92 -26.44
N ARG A 154 7.25 3.25 -27.58
CA ARG A 154 8.47 2.47 -27.90
C ARG A 154 9.30 3.29 -28.87
N ASP A 155 10.53 3.60 -28.49
CA ASP A 155 11.46 4.23 -29.42
C ASP A 155 11.72 3.30 -30.63
N PRO A 156 12.27 3.81 -31.75
CA PRO A 156 12.60 3.00 -32.93
C PRO A 156 13.58 1.84 -32.67
N ARG A 157 14.13 1.73 -31.46
CA ARG A 157 15.07 0.70 -31.00
C ARG A 157 14.41 -0.26 -30.00
N GLY A 158 13.10 -0.18 -29.79
CA GLY A 158 12.32 -1.06 -28.95
C GLY A 158 12.44 -0.79 -27.44
N ARG A 159 12.95 0.38 -27.03
CA ARG A 159 13.00 0.76 -25.62
C ARG A 159 11.72 1.47 -25.23
N SER A 160 11.14 1.09 -24.09
CA SER A 160 9.99 1.76 -23.50
C SER A 160 10.44 3.13 -22.97
N ASP A 161 10.02 4.20 -23.63
CA ASP A 161 10.11 5.57 -23.10
C ASP A 161 8.73 5.96 -22.55
N LEU A 162 8.70 6.46 -21.32
CA LEU A 162 7.48 7.01 -20.71
C LEU A 162 7.07 8.27 -21.50
N ALA A 163 6.06 8.16 -22.35
CA ALA A 163 5.65 9.24 -23.26
C ALA A 163 4.80 10.31 -22.56
N GLY A 164 4.21 10.00 -21.39
CA GLY A 164 3.54 10.99 -20.54
C GLY A 164 2.61 10.36 -19.50
N VAL A 165 2.38 11.10 -18.42
CA VAL A 165 1.34 10.82 -17.43
C VAL A 165 0.27 11.89 -17.59
N VAL A 166 -0.95 11.52 -17.95
CA VAL A 166 -2.08 12.44 -17.97
C VAL A 166 -2.87 12.23 -16.67
N PRO A 167 -2.82 13.18 -15.72
CA PRO A 167 -3.72 13.18 -14.59
C PRO A 167 -5.11 13.57 -15.07
N LEU A 168 -6.13 12.77 -14.71
CA LEU A 168 -7.54 13.08 -14.89
C LEU A 168 -8.14 13.70 -13.64
#